data_AF-A0A6B3CMB3-F1
#
_entry.id   AF-A0A6B3CMB3-F1
#
_cell.length_a   1.000
_cell.length_b   1.000
_cell.length_c   1.000
_cell.angle_alpha   90.00
_cell.angle_beta   90.00
_cell.angle_gamma   90.00
#
_symmetry.space_group_name_H-M   'P 1'
#
loop_
_entity.id
_entity.type
_entity.pdbx_description
1 polymer ?
#
loop_
_entity_poly.entity_id
_entity_poly.type
_entity_poly.pdbx_seq_one_letter_code
_entity_poly.pdbx_strand_id
1 'polypeptide(L)'
;LIVAVYSEIDRAAYDKLSRIAPTVARTKGEKEPFSAPWQDNALHIAKALGKAGEGEERVAGIQGKLDAAKQAHPEFADQTAVVLSWYKDSVAPFTSTDV
;
A
#
# COMPACT_ATOMS: atom_id res chain seq x y z
N LEU A 1 0.56 14.39 13.90
CA LEU A 1 0.96 13.06 13.40
C LEU A 1 1.48 13.24 11.99
N ILE A 2 2.66 12.74 11.68
CA ILE A 2 3.22 12.68 10.33
C ILE A 2 3.17 11.22 9.89
N VAL A 3 2.55 10.96 8.75
CA VAL A 3 2.44 9.61 8.18
C VAL A 3 3.39 9.51 7.00
N ALA A 4 4.44 8.71 7.15
CA ALA A 4 5.52 8.54 6.19
C ALA A 4 5.71 7.04 5.84
N VAL A 5 4.63 6.26 5.90
CA VAL A 5 4.63 4.81 5.66
C VAL A 5 4.91 4.43 4.20
N TYR A 6 4.68 5.36 3.27
CA TYR A 6 4.94 5.19 1.84
C TYR A 6 5.84 6.33 1.38
N SER A 7 7.12 6.26 1.75
CA SER A 7 8.11 7.31 1.49
C SER A 7 9.54 6.76 1.54
N GLU A 8 10.48 7.54 1.01
CA GLU A 8 11.92 7.22 1.01
C GLU A 8 12.65 7.71 2.27
N ILE A 9 11.92 8.03 3.36
CA ILE A 9 12.59 8.57 4.54
C ILE A 9 13.58 7.55 5.12
N ASP A 10 14.81 8.01 5.32
CA ASP A 10 15.84 7.29 6.04
C ASP A 10 15.77 7.63 7.55
N ARG A 11 16.74 7.12 8.31
CA ARG A 11 16.78 7.38 9.75
C ARG A 11 16.93 8.87 10.07
N ALA A 12 17.75 9.59 9.31
CA ALA A 12 18.00 11.01 9.55
C ALA A 12 16.74 11.85 9.28
N ALA A 13 15.99 11.54 8.22
CA ALA A 13 14.71 12.16 7.91
C ALA A 13 13.66 11.83 8.97
N TYR A 14 13.56 10.57 9.42
CA TYR A 14 12.67 10.19 10.52
C TYR A 14 12.95 10.98 11.81
N ASP A 15 14.23 11.12 12.19
CA ASP A 15 14.61 11.85 13.40
C ASP A 15 14.26 13.35 13.29
N LYS A 16 14.38 13.94 12.09
CA LYS A 16 13.94 15.33 11.84
C LYS A 16 12.42 15.48 11.95
N LEU A 17 11.66 14.61 11.29
CA LEU A 17 10.19 14.64 11.32
C LEU A 17 9.64 14.40 12.73
N SER A 18 10.28 13.51 13.49
CA SER A 18 9.92 13.19 14.87
C SER A 18 10.09 14.35 15.84
N ARG A 19 10.91 15.36 15.51
CA ARG A 19 11.01 16.61 16.28
C ARG A 19 9.83 17.56 16.05
N ILE A 20 9.10 17.40 14.94
CA ILE A 20 7.95 18.23 14.57
C ILE A 20 6.67 17.66 15.17
N ALA A 21 6.45 16.36 15.01
CA ALA A 21 5.27 15.66 15.52
C ALA A 21 5.53 14.15 15.63
N PRO A 22 4.66 13.40 16.35
CA PRO A 22 4.68 11.93 16.29
C PRO A 22 4.70 11.47 14.83
N THR A 23 5.67 10.62 14.48
CA THR A 23 5.93 10.20 13.09
C THR A 23 5.80 8.69 12.99
N VAL A 24 5.12 8.23 11.94
CA VAL A 24 4.93 6.81 11.63
C VAL A 24 5.64 6.55 10.30
N ALA A 25 6.72 5.79 10.36
CA ALA A 25 7.51 5.42 9.17
C ALA A 25 7.05 4.08 8.59
N ARG A 26 7.79 3.61 7.59
CA ARG A 26 7.64 2.29 6.97
C ARG A 26 7.54 1.15 7.98
N THR A 27 6.82 0.09 7.60
CA THR A 27 6.71 -1.11 8.45
C THR A 27 8.07 -1.80 8.56
N LYS A 28 8.31 -2.56 9.64
CA LYS A 28 9.55 -3.33 9.78
C LYS A 28 9.71 -4.45 8.74
N GLY A 29 8.61 -4.89 8.12
CA GLY A 29 8.61 -5.94 7.11
C GLY A 29 8.94 -5.44 5.71
N GLU A 30 8.87 -4.13 5.49
CA GLU A 30 9.19 -3.49 4.22
C GLU A 30 10.71 -3.45 4.00
N LYS A 31 11.19 -4.12 2.95
CA LYS A 31 12.62 -4.20 2.64
C LYS A 31 13.07 -3.01 1.80
N GLU A 32 12.33 -2.74 0.73
CA GLU A 32 12.60 -1.63 -0.20
C GLU A 32 11.56 -0.52 0.00
N PRO A 33 11.90 0.76 -0.22
CA PRO A 33 10.90 1.82 -0.20
C PRO A 33 9.76 1.50 -1.16
N PHE A 34 8.53 1.74 -0.70
CA PHE A 34 7.30 1.58 -1.50
C PHE A 34 6.90 0.13 -1.77
N SER A 35 7.52 -0.86 -1.11
CA SER A 35 7.32 -2.29 -1.41
C SER A 35 6.36 -3.01 -0.46
N ALA A 36 5.85 -2.33 0.59
CA ALA A 36 4.95 -2.98 1.54
C ALA A 36 3.59 -3.29 0.91
N PRO A 37 2.97 -4.44 1.23
CA PRO A 37 1.57 -4.69 0.89
C PRO A 37 0.69 -3.53 1.37
N TRP A 38 -0.28 -3.12 0.54
CA TRP A 38 -1.13 -1.97 0.87
C TRP A 38 -1.93 -2.20 2.16
N GLN A 39 -2.31 -3.45 2.45
CA GLN A 39 -3.00 -3.85 3.67
C GLN A 39 -2.15 -3.54 4.91
N ASP A 40 -0.86 -3.87 4.86
CA ASP A 40 0.07 -3.63 5.98
C ASP A 40 0.22 -2.14 6.22
N ASN A 41 0.35 -1.33 5.17
CA ASN A 41 0.37 0.12 5.28
C ASN A 41 -0.93 0.68 5.87
N ALA A 42 -2.08 0.21 5.40
CA ALA A 42 -3.39 0.65 5.90
C ALA A 42 -3.58 0.31 7.38
N LEU A 43 -3.25 -0.91 7.80
CA LEU A 43 -3.32 -1.35 9.19
C LEU A 43 -2.32 -0.61 10.08
N HIS A 44 -1.12 -0.33 9.57
CA HIS A 44 -0.10 0.42 10.30
C HIS A 44 -0.54 1.86 10.57
N ILE A 45 -1.13 2.51 9.57
CA ILE A 45 -1.73 3.85 9.72
C ILE A 45 -2.92 3.80 10.69
N ALA A 46 -3.84 2.86 10.52
CA ALA A 46 -5.04 2.75 11.36
C ALA A 46 -4.67 2.58 12.84
N LYS A 47 -3.66 1.76 13.13
CA LYS A 47 -3.13 1.60 14.49
C LYS A 47 -2.60 2.92 15.05
N ALA A 48 -1.83 3.69 14.26
CA ALA A 48 -1.30 4.98 14.71
C ALA A 48 -2.40 6.03 14.96
N LEU A 49 -3.54 5.88 14.30
CA LEU A 49 -4.73 6.73 14.50
C LEU A 49 -5.62 6.25 15.67
N GLY A 50 -5.28 5.15 16.35
CA GLY A 50 -6.14 4.55 17.39
C GLY A 50 -7.40 3.88 16.83
N LYS A 51 -7.40 3.53 15.54
CA LYS A 51 -8.55 3.02 14.77
C LYS A 51 -8.30 1.61 14.22
N ALA A 52 -7.57 0.77 14.96
CA ALA A 52 -7.18 -0.55 14.49
C ALA A 52 -8.37 -1.39 13.98
N GLY A 53 -9.47 -1.48 14.77
CA GLY A 53 -10.67 -2.23 14.38
C GLY A 53 -11.35 -1.68 13.11
N GLU A 54 -11.44 -0.35 12.95
CA GLU A 54 -11.99 0.26 11.73
C GLU A 54 -11.08 -0.02 10.52
N GLY A 55 -9.75 -0.03 10.73
CA GLY A 55 -8.78 -0.39 9.69
C GLY A 55 -8.93 -1.83 9.22
N GLU A 56 -9.06 -2.77 10.15
CA GLU A 56 -9.29 -4.19 9.87
C GLU A 56 -10.60 -4.40 9.09
N GLU A 57 -11.69 -3.75 9.52
CA GLU A 57 -12.99 -3.82 8.83
C GLU A 57 -12.89 -3.31 7.38
N ARG A 58 -12.21 -2.17 7.17
CA ARG A 58 -12.04 -1.59 5.82
C ARG A 58 -11.19 -2.46 4.92
N VAL A 59 -10.08 -3.00 5.42
CA VAL A 59 -9.21 -3.91 4.66
C VAL A 59 -9.97 -5.18 4.29
N ALA A 60 -10.66 -5.79 5.25
CA ALA A 60 -11.48 -6.97 5.02
C ALA A 60 -12.61 -6.70 4.01
N GLY A 61 -13.25 -5.53 4.09
CA GLY A 61 -14.30 -5.12 3.15
C GLY A 61 -13.80 -4.95 1.71
N ILE A 62 -12.57 -4.45 1.50
CA ILE A 62 -11.95 -4.39 0.18
C ILE A 62 -11.60 -5.80 -0.31
N GLN A 63 -10.99 -6.63 0.54
CA GLN A 63 -10.66 -8.01 0.19
C GLN A 63 -11.91 -8.80 -0.22
N GLY A 64 -13.01 -8.65 0.52
CA GLY A 64 -14.28 -9.29 0.18
C GLY A 64 -14.83 -8.86 -1.19
N LYS A 65 -14.63 -7.60 -1.61
CA LYS A 65 -15.02 -7.15 -2.95
C LYS A 65 -14.17 -7.79 -4.04
N LEU A 66 -12.86 -7.94 -3.82
CA LEU A 66 -11.96 -8.61 -4.76
C LEU A 66 -12.31 -10.09 -4.88
N ASP A 67 -12.58 -10.76 -3.75
CA ASP A 67 -12.97 -12.17 -3.72
C ASP A 67 -14.32 -12.40 -4.42
N ALA A 68 -15.29 -11.51 -4.20
CA ALA A 68 -16.58 -11.56 -4.89
C ALA A 68 -16.43 -11.38 -6.40
N ALA A 69 -15.58 -10.46 -6.85
CA ALA A 69 -15.29 -10.29 -8.28
C ALA A 69 -14.66 -11.55 -8.88
N LYS A 70 -13.71 -12.18 -8.18
CA LYS A 70 -13.09 -13.44 -8.60
C LYS A 70 -14.12 -14.58 -8.72
N GLN A 71 -15.07 -14.67 -7.79
CA GLN A 71 -16.13 -15.69 -7.83
C GLN A 71 -17.14 -15.44 -8.94
N ALA A 72 -17.48 -14.17 -9.19
CA ALA A 72 -18.40 -13.78 -10.26
C ALA A 72 -17.82 -13.95 -11.66
N HIS A 73 -16.49 -13.89 -11.79
CA HIS A 73 -15.77 -13.93 -13.07
C HIS A 73 -14.65 -15.00 -13.09
N PRO A 74 -15.00 -16.29 -12.98
CA PRO A 74 -14.00 -17.37 -13.04
C PRO A 74 -13.23 -17.39 -14.37
N GLU A 75 -13.80 -16.85 -15.46
CA GLU A 75 -13.17 -16.74 -16.78
C GLU A 75 -11.88 -15.91 -16.78
N PHE A 76 -11.68 -15.03 -15.79
CA PHE A 76 -10.46 -14.23 -15.68
C PHE A 76 -9.25 -15.03 -15.21
N ALA A 77 -9.43 -16.23 -14.64
CA ALA A 77 -8.33 -17.05 -14.13
C ALA A 77 -7.33 -17.47 -15.22
N ASP A 78 -7.79 -17.59 -16.46
CA ASP A 78 -6.99 -18.00 -17.62
C ASP A 78 -6.58 -16.81 -18.52
N GLN A 79 -6.88 -15.57 -18.09
CA GLN A 79 -6.56 -14.37 -18.86
C GLN A 79 -5.26 -13.73 -18.39
N THR A 80 -4.49 -13.19 -19.34
CA THR A 80 -3.33 -12.36 -19.05
C THR A 80 -3.71 -10.90 -19.13
N ALA A 81 -3.46 -10.15 -18.05
CA ALA A 81 -3.64 -8.71 -18.00
C ALA A 81 -2.30 -8.00 -17.74
N VAL A 82 -2.15 -6.80 -18.29
CA VAL A 82 -1.01 -5.91 -18.01
C VAL A 82 -1.56 -4.58 -17.50
N VAL A 83 -1.04 -4.13 -16.37
CA VAL A 83 -1.32 -2.78 -15.86
C VAL A 83 -0.30 -1.83 -16.50
N LEU A 84 -0.77 -0.70 -17.02
CA LEU A 84 0.09 0.32 -17.62
C LEU A 84 -0.34 1.72 -17.20
N SER A 85 0.62 2.64 -17.23
CA SER A 85 0.37 4.07 -17.14
C SER A 85 0.34 4.67 -18.53
N TRP A 86 -0.59 5.61 -18.75
CA TRP A 86 -0.60 6.49 -19.92
C TRP A 86 -0.33 7.92 -19.47
N TYR A 87 0.72 8.55 -19.99
CA TYR A 87 1.03 9.94 -19.68
C TYR A 87 1.80 10.62 -20.83
N LYS A 88 1.37 11.83 -21.22
CA LYS A 88 1.98 12.63 -22.30
C LYS A 88 2.32 11.80 -23.56
N ASP A 89 1.29 11.14 -24.08
CA ASP A 89 1.37 10.30 -25.29
C ASP A 89 2.40 9.15 -25.20
N SER A 90 2.71 8.71 -23.98
CA SER A 90 3.60 7.59 -23.69
C SER A 90 2.92 6.53 -22.84
N VAL A 91 3.24 5.26 -23.12
CA VAL A 91 2.76 4.08 -22.42
C VAL A 91 3.92 3.46 -21.63
N ALA A 92 3.71 3.22 -20.34
CA ALA A 92 4.66 2.55 -19.46
C ALA A 92 3.97 1.36 -18.75
N PRO A 93 4.22 0.11 -19.18
CA PRO A 93 3.70 -1.07 -18.51
C PRO A 93 4.42 -1.32 -17.18
N PHE A 94 3.70 -1.86 -16.21
CA PHE A 94 4.28 -2.48 -15.01
C PHE A 94 4.46 -3.98 -15.27
N THR A 95 5.58 -4.51 -14.80
CA THR A 95 6.03 -5.88 -14.95
C THR A 95 6.10 -6.57 -13.60
N SER A 96 6.23 -7.90 -13.58
CA SER A 96 6.38 -8.66 -12.33
C SER A 96 7.71 -8.41 -11.60
N THR A 97 8.60 -7.60 -12.17
CA THR A 97 9.86 -7.16 -11.57
C THR A 97 9.82 -5.71 -11.09
N ASP A 98 8.73 -4.99 -11.35
CA ASP A 98 8.51 -3.67 -10.78
C ASP A 98 7.97 -3.84 -9.36
N VAL A 99 8.75 -3.34 -8.39
CA VAL A 99 8.67 -3.49 -6.92
C VAL A 99 8.76 -4.89 -6.33
#